data_AF-A0A850DF71-F1
#
_entry.id   AF-A0A850DF71-F1
#
_cell.length_a   1.000
_cell.length_b   1.000
_cell.length_c   1.000
_cell.angle_alpha   90.00
_cell.angle_beta   90.00
_cell.angle_gamma   90.00
#
_symmetry.space_group_name_H-M   'P 1'
#
loop_
_entity.id
_entity.type
_entity.pdbx_description
1 polymer ?
#
loop_
_entity_poly.entity_id
_entity_poly.type
_entity_poly.pdbx_seq_one_letter_code
_entity_poly.pdbx_strand_id
1 'polypeptide(L)' 'MNDPSSKTLPELVPDLPAGIATLPAADQERLARMVLQARKTQGRELKDAAGSLLDLVPGFLRGAVKKAAGA' A
#
# COMPACT_ATOMS: atom_id res chain seq x y z
N MET A 1 8.75 19.08 -10.53
CA MET A 1 7.97 17.86 -10.80
C MET A 1 8.42 16.79 -9.82
N ASN A 2 7.54 16.35 -8.93
CA ASN A 2 7.78 15.19 -8.07
C ASN A 2 6.64 14.22 -8.36
N ASP A 3 6.90 13.24 -9.23
CA ASP A 3 5.92 12.18 -9.50
C ASP A 3 5.80 11.33 -8.22
N PRO A 4 4.60 11.01 -7.72
CA PRO A 4 4.47 10.09 -6.57
C PRO A 4 5.08 8.70 -6.87
N SER A 5 5.38 8.42 -8.14
CA SER A 5 6.06 7.22 -8.65
C SER A 5 7.60 7.27 -8.56
N SER A 6 8.21 8.39 -8.16
CA SER A 6 9.67 8.56 -8.15
C SER A 6 10.34 8.28 -6.81
N LYS A 7 9.64 7.66 -5.85
CA LYS A 7 10.23 7.30 -4.55
C LYS A 7 11.33 6.26 -4.71
N THR A 8 12.47 6.53 -4.10
CA THR A 8 13.62 5.64 -4.12
C THR A 8 13.44 4.46 -3.14
N LEU A 9 14.17 3.36 -3.35
CA LEU A 9 14.07 2.18 -2.49
C LEU A 9 14.33 2.48 -0.99
N PRO A 10 15.32 3.32 -0.61
CA PRO A 10 15.55 3.69 0.79
C PRO A 10 14.40 4.50 1.41
N GLU A 11 13.69 5.33 0.62
CA GLU A 11 12.51 6.07 1.09
C GLU A 11 11.30 5.15 1.29
N LEU A 12 11.23 4.06 0.52
CA LEU A 12 10.15 3.09 0.60
C LEU A 12 10.36 2.12 1.75
N VAL A 13 11.59 1.69 2.00
CA VAL A 13 11.92 0.71 3.04
C VAL A 13 12.95 1.33 3.99
N PRO A 14 12.50 1.92 5.11
CA PRO A 14 13.38 2.29 6.20
C PRO A 14 14.09 1.01 6.69
N ASP A 15 15.39 1.09 6.96
CA ASP A 15 16.26 -0.04 7.32
C ASP A 15 16.45 -1.07 6.20
N LEU A 16 16.79 -0.58 5.01
CA LEU A 16 17.16 -1.42 3.88
C LEU A 16 18.39 -2.29 4.21
N PRO A 17 18.32 -3.63 4.02
CA PRO A 17 19.46 -4.50 4.28
C PRO A 17 20.69 -4.09 3.47
N ALA A 18 21.88 -4.15 4.09
CA ALA A 18 23.12 -3.68 3.47
C ALA A 18 23.39 -4.32 2.09
N GLY A 19 23.11 -5.61 1.93
CA GLY A 19 23.28 -6.30 0.64
C GLY A 19 22.33 -5.82 -0.47
N ILE A 20 21.18 -5.26 -0.11
CA ILE A 20 20.23 -4.67 -1.07
C ILE A 20 20.61 -3.22 -1.37
N ALA A 21 21.10 -2.48 -0.37
CA ALA A 21 21.59 -1.11 -0.53
C ALA A 21 22.80 -1.01 -1.47
N THR A 22 23.58 -2.09 -1.61
CA THR A 22 24.74 -2.17 -2.50
C THR A 22 24.41 -2.61 -3.93
N LEU A 23 23.14 -2.92 -4.23
CA LEU A 23 22.77 -3.35 -5.58
C LEU A 23 22.97 -2.24 -6.62
N PRO A 24 23.21 -2.59 -7.90
CA PRO A 24 23.23 -1.62 -8.99
C PRO A 24 21.95 -0.78 -9.03
N ALA A 25 22.06 0.48 -9.46
CA ALA A 25 20.94 1.43 -9.50
C ALA A 25 19.71 0.88 -10.27
N ALA A 26 19.95 0.18 -11.39
CA ALA A 26 18.89 -0.44 -12.18
C ALA A 26 18.07 -1.48 -11.39
N ASP A 27 18.73 -2.25 -10.52
CA ASP A 27 18.08 -3.25 -9.67
C ASP A 27 17.36 -2.59 -8.51
N GLN A 28 17.93 -1.53 -7.92
CA GLN A 28 17.27 -0.75 -6.88
C GLN A 28 15.98 -0.10 -7.39
N GLU A 29 16.00 0.48 -8.60
CA GLU A 29 14.81 1.03 -9.23
C GLU A 29 13.75 -0.05 -9.50
N ARG A 30 14.16 -1.23 -9.97
CA ARG A 30 13.25 -2.34 -10.20
C ARG A 30 12.58 -2.77 -8.90
N LEU A 31 13.34 -2.89 -7.82
CA LEU A 31 12.82 -3.20 -6.49
C LEU A 31 11.89 -2.10 -5.97
N ALA A 32 12.24 -0.82 -6.13
CA ALA A 32 11.38 0.30 -5.74
C ALA A 32 10.01 0.24 -6.44
N ARG A 33 10.00 -0.04 -7.75
CA ARG A 33 8.75 -0.24 -8.52
C ARG A 33 7.94 -1.43 -7.99
N MET A 34 8.59 -2.55 -7.69
CA MET A 34 7.90 -3.73 -7.12
C MET A 34 7.30 -3.44 -5.74
N VAL A 35 8.02 -2.73 -4.87
CA VAL A 35 7.52 -2.35 -3.54
C VAL A 35 6.32 -1.41 -3.64
N LEU A 36 6.38 -0.40 -4.53
CA LEU A 36 5.25 0.49 -4.79
C LEU A 36 4.02 -0.27 -5.28
N GLN A 37 4.20 -1.20 -6.22
CA GLN A 37 3.12 -2.03 -6.72
C GLN A 37 2.53 -2.91 -5.63
N ALA A 38 3.36 -3.57 -4.82
CA ALA A 38 2.92 -4.42 -3.71
C ALA A 38 2.09 -3.63 -2.68
N ARG A 39 2.54 -2.43 -2.29
CA ARG A 39 1.79 -1.56 -1.37
C ARG A 39 0.44 -1.15 -1.94
N LYS A 40 0.37 -0.85 -3.24
CA LYS A 40 -0.90 -0.53 -3.91
C LYS A 40 -1.85 -1.73 -3.89
N THR A 41 -1.34 -2.92 -4.16
CA THR A 41 -2.13 -4.16 -4.09
C THR A 41 -2.64 -4.43 -2.68
N GLN A 42 -1.78 -4.34 -1.66
CA GLN A 42 -2.17 -4.51 -0.26
C GLN A 42 -3.25 -3.51 0.16
N GLY A 43 -3.11 -2.23 -0.22
CA GLY A 43 -4.12 -1.21 0.08
C GLY A 43 -5.48 -1.52 -0.57
N ARG A 44 -5.47 -2.06 -1.79
CA ARG A 44 -6.69 -2.50 -2.47
C ARG A 44 -7.31 -3.71 -1.77
N GLU A 45 -6.52 -4.73 -1.45
CA GLU A 45 -7.00 -5.94 -0.76
C GLU A 45 -7.58 -5.62 0.61
N LEU A 46 -6.93 -4.73 1.39
CA LEU A 46 -7.46 -4.26 2.67
C LEU A 46 -8.79 -3.52 2.52
N LYS A 47 -8.91 -2.67 1.49
CA LYS A 47 -10.16 -1.97 1.19
C LYS A 47 -11.28 -2.93 0.80
N ASP A 48 -10.97 -3.92 -0.04
CA ASP A 48 -11.93 -4.91 -0.50
C ASP A 48 -12.37 -5.81 0.68
N ALA A 49 -11.45 -6.20 1.57
CA ALA A 49 -11.77 -6.92 2.80
C ALA A 49 -12.61 -6.10 3.79
N ALA A 50 -12.31 -4.80 3.94
CA ALA A 50 -13.13 -3.91 4.77
C ALA A 50 -14.55 -3.75 4.20
N GLY A 51 -14.67 -3.67 2.87
CA GLY A 51 -15.95 -3.64 2.18
C GLY A 51 -16.77 -4.92 2.38
N SER A 52 -16.14 -6.09 2.25
CA SER A 52 -16.83 -7.38 2.43
C SER A 52 -17.25 -7.63 3.88
N LEU A 53 -16.56 -7.07 4.86
CA LEU A 53 -17.01 -7.10 6.26
C LEU A 53 -18.31 -6.31 6.48
N LEU A 54 -18.54 -5.22 5.74
CA LEU A 54 -19.82 -4.50 5.76
C LEU A 54 -20.95 -5.34 5.16
N ASP A 55 -20.65 -6.40 4.40
CA ASP A 55 -21.67 -7.30 3.91
C ASP A 55 -22.37 -8.11 4.98
N LEU A 56 -21.71 -8.27 6.13
CA LEU A 56 -22.27 -8.90 7.33
C LEU A 56 -23.19 -7.95 8.13
N VAL A 57 -23.17 -6.65 7.83
CA VAL A 57 -23.97 -5.63 8.52
C VAL A 57 -25.31 -5.46 7.80
N PRO A 58 -26.46 -5.52 8.51
CA PRO A 58 -27.76 -5.21 7.93
C PRO A 58 -27.76 -3.85 7.22
N GLY A 59 -28.39 -3.78 6.04
CA GLY A 59 -28.26 -2.62 5.13
C GLY A 59 -28.57 -1.26 5.76
N PHE A 60 -29.50 -1.20 6.73
CA PHE A 60 -29.86 0.03 7.43
C PHE A 60 -28.81 0.52 8.45
N LEU A 61 -27.88 -0.34 8.89
CA LEU A 61 -26.77 0.03 9.80
C LEU A 61 -25.46 0.30 9.05
N ARG A 62 -25.32 -0.15 7.79
CA ARG A 62 -24.08 0.02 7.01
C ARG A 62 -23.58 1.47 6.97
N GLY A 63 -24.48 2.43 6.80
CA GLY A 63 -24.11 3.86 6.76
C GLY A 63 -23.53 4.38 8.07
N ALA A 64 -24.11 3.97 9.20
CA ALA A 64 -23.62 4.34 10.52
C ALA A 64 -22.26 3.68 10.83
N VAL A 65 -22.11 2.40 10.48
CA VAL A 65 -20.85 1.65 10.65
C VAL A 65 -19.73 2.24 9.78
N LYS A 66 -20.02 2.57 8.52
CA LYS A 66 -19.05 3.20 7.62
C LYS A 66 -18.57 4.56 8.14
N LYS A 67 -19.51 5.38 8.65
CA LYS A 67 -19.21 6.68 9.24
C LYS A 67 -18.38 6.57 10.53
N ALA A 68 -18.61 5.54 11.35
CA ALA A 68 -17.82 5.28 12.55
C ALA A 68 -16.40 4.76 12.24
N ALA A 69 -16.24 4.00 11.16
CA ALA A 69 -14.95 3.47 10.71
C ALA A 69 -14.06 4.50 9.97
N GLY A 70 -14.53 5.74 9.78
CA GLY A 70 -13.78 6.79 9.10
C GLY A 70 -13.71 6.63 7.56
N ALA A 71 -14.67 5.91 6.97
CA ALA A 71 -14.75 5.62 5.53
C ALA A 71 -15.83 6.41 4.79
#